data_AF-A0A1S1MYP8-F1
#
_entry.id   AF-A0A1S1MYP8-F1
#
_cell.length_a   1.000
_cell.length_b   1.000
_cell.length_c   1.000
_cell.angle_alpha   90.00
_cell.angle_beta   90.00
_cell.angle_gamma   90.00
#
_symmetry.space_group_name_H-M   'P 1'
#
loop_
_entity.id
_entity.type
_entity.pdbx_description
1 polymer ?
#
loop_
_entity_poly.entity_id
_entity_poly.type
_entity_poly.pdbx_seq_one_letter_code
_entity_poly.pdbx_strand_id
1 'polypeptide(L)'
;MIKTLMVIAVVALAMAAGHLLIDEKGYVLIAFNDTTIEGTIVAFVILLFMALIGAWLASKLLALVWQIYRKTTGHFGNKKRAKSQQALNQAFWGMLNDDAYAVKSAFAKSNAPIQWQDQQHALQAKAALQSGDQAGALQHLQAMSDEGQAQVPKLWLKANQTEQALALLSQPMQQKKPSAAAVSSYLDGLLQEQKLAEVVETLSSKYKQLDLTETYWQGFFKRFFNLAQQDATDYLSQLPKTVQAHAQQPYLQTMASQGQLAKIHDVLAKLLKKGQYHQLASVLAHAKGSDTKLTQAIQNNLKKQEQNSELLFCLACMANAEGDFELAAKIFASLPEQDWQPIWVEPALHSFERTGQYQRAYQLARHQW
;
A
#
# COMPACT_ATOMS: atom_id res chain seq x y z
N MET A 1 -8.25 -53.71 18.84
CA MET A 1 -8.64 -54.78 17.89
C MET A 1 -8.10 -56.14 18.31
N ILE A 2 -6.83 -56.25 18.74
CA ILE A 2 -6.23 -57.53 19.20
C ILE A 2 -6.98 -58.13 20.41
N LYS A 3 -7.27 -57.34 21.45
CA LYS A 3 -7.98 -57.84 22.65
C LYS A 3 -9.40 -58.37 22.36
N THR A 4 -10.15 -57.73 21.46
CA THR A 4 -11.50 -58.19 21.08
C THR A 4 -11.46 -59.41 20.17
N LEU A 5 -10.51 -59.48 19.22
CA LEU A 5 -10.28 -60.69 18.43
C LEU A 5 -9.88 -61.88 19.30
N MET A 6 -9.07 -61.65 20.32
CA MET A 6 -8.64 -62.70 21.25
C MET A 6 -9.81 -63.26 22.06
N VAL A 7 -10.72 -62.41 22.55
CA VAL A 7 -11.94 -62.87 23.25
C VAL A 7 -12.85 -63.67 22.32
N ILE A 8 -13.05 -63.21 21.08
CA ILE A 8 -13.85 -63.94 20.09
C ILE A 8 -13.21 -65.30 19.75
N ALA A 9 -11.88 -65.34 19.59
CA ALA A 9 -11.14 -66.58 19.34
C ALA A 9 -11.27 -67.55 20.53
N VAL A 10 -11.16 -67.06 21.76
CA VAL A 10 -11.34 -67.88 22.97
C VAL A 10 -12.77 -68.40 23.09
N VAL A 11 -13.78 -67.59 22.81
CA VAL A 11 -15.19 -68.02 22.82
C VAL A 11 -15.48 -69.04 21.71
N ALA A 12 -14.93 -68.84 20.51
CA ALA A 12 -15.05 -69.78 19.41
C ALA A 12 -14.36 -71.12 19.72
N LEU A 13 -13.20 -71.09 20.36
CA LEU A 13 -12.45 -72.29 20.79
C LEU A 13 -13.18 -73.02 21.93
N ALA A 14 -13.79 -72.28 22.86
CA ALA A 14 -14.64 -72.84 23.90
C ALA A 14 -15.93 -73.47 23.34
N MET A 15 -16.55 -72.84 22.33
CA MET A 15 -17.72 -73.42 21.63
C MET A 15 -17.35 -74.67 20.81
N ALA A 16 -16.20 -74.67 20.13
CA ALA A 16 -15.71 -75.84 19.40
C ALA A 16 -15.39 -77.02 20.34
N ALA A 17 -14.78 -76.74 21.49
CA ALA A 17 -14.53 -77.73 22.53
C ALA A 17 -15.84 -78.22 23.19
N GLY A 18 -16.86 -77.37 23.29
CA GLY A 18 -18.18 -77.74 23.81
C GLY A 18 -18.89 -78.82 22.98
N HIS A 19 -18.63 -78.90 21.67
CA HIS A 19 -19.19 -79.94 20.81
C HIS A 19 -18.67 -81.35 21.15
N LEU A 20 -17.48 -81.46 21.75
CA LEU A 20 -16.87 -82.73 22.14
C LEU A 20 -17.44 -83.29 23.46
N LEU A 21 -18.21 -82.50 24.22
CA LEU A 21 -18.66 -82.83 25.58
C LEU A 21 -20.15 -83.18 25.67
N ILE A 22 -20.94 -83.02 24.60
CA ILE A 22 -22.40 -83.20 24.62
C ILE A 22 -22.77 -84.37 23.71
N ASP A 23 -23.15 -85.51 24.30
CA ASP A 23 -23.46 -86.78 23.61
C ASP A 23 -24.94 -86.88 23.16
N GLU A 24 -25.75 -85.84 23.40
CA GLU A 24 -27.15 -85.79 22.95
C GLU A 24 -27.36 -84.88 21.73
N LYS A 25 -27.86 -85.47 20.64
CA LYS A 25 -28.09 -84.82 19.36
C LYS A 25 -29.39 -84.01 19.38
N GLY A 26 -29.35 -82.80 19.90
CA GLY A 26 -30.44 -81.83 19.71
C GLY A 26 -30.65 -81.55 18.23
N TYR A 27 -31.77 -82.01 17.66
CA TYR A 27 -32.11 -81.88 16.24
C TYR A 27 -33.04 -80.69 16.00
N VAL A 28 -32.75 -79.89 14.99
CA VAL A 28 -33.57 -78.75 14.56
C VAL A 28 -33.88 -78.92 13.08
N LEU A 29 -35.17 -78.94 12.78
CA LEU A 29 -35.67 -78.97 11.42
C LEU A 29 -36.39 -77.65 11.16
N ILE A 30 -35.86 -76.88 10.20
CA ILE A 30 -36.51 -75.66 9.73
C ILE A 30 -37.00 -75.93 8.32
N ALA A 31 -38.31 -76.08 8.18
CA ALA A 31 -38.97 -76.19 6.89
C ALA A 31 -39.38 -74.78 6.43
N PHE A 32 -38.88 -74.38 5.27
CA PHE A 32 -39.26 -73.13 4.61
C PHE A 32 -39.71 -73.43 3.19
N ASN A 33 -41.01 -73.36 2.97
CA ASN A 33 -41.67 -73.73 1.71
C ASN A 33 -41.30 -75.18 1.28
N ASP A 34 -40.68 -75.39 0.11
CA ASP A 34 -40.24 -76.72 -0.37
C ASP A 34 -38.81 -77.10 0.08
N THR A 35 -38.14 -76.25 0.88
CA THR A 35 -36.78 -76.50 1.36
C THR A 35 -36.76 -76.85 2.83
N THR A 36 -36.28 -78.06 3.14
CA THR A 36 -36.06 -78.52 4.52
C THR A 36 -34.57 -78.46 4.82
N ILE A 37 -34.19 -77.63 5.80
CA ILE A 37 -32.81 -77.58 6.29
C ILE A 37 -32.76 -78.38 7.59
N GLU A 38 -32.07 -79.50 7.54
CA GLU A 38 -31.84 -80.38 8.67
C GLU A 38 -30.49 -80.08 9.29
N GLY A 39 -30.46 -79.81 10.60
CA GLY A 39 -29.21 -79.51 11.29
C GLY A 39 -29.29 -79.72 12.80
N THR A 40 -28.12 -79.84 13.43
CA THR A 40 -28.01 -79.91 14.89
C THR A 40 -28.16 -78.52 15.50
N ILE A 41 -28.75 -78.41 16.70
CA ILE A 41 -28.84 -77.14 17.48
C ILE A 41 -27.47 -76.46 17.54
N VAL A 42 -26.41 -77.25 17.77
CA VAL A 42 -25.02 -76.77 17.84
C VAL A 42 -24.57 -76.10 16.54
N ALA A 43 -24.90 -76.68 15.39
CA ALA A 43 -24.56 -76.10 14.08
C ALA A 43 -25.28 -74.75 13.87
N PHE A 44 -26.53 -74.65 14.32
CA PHE A 44 -27.31 -73.42 14.24
C PHE A 44 -26.75 -72.31 15.13
N VAL A 45 -26.32 -72.64 16.36
CA VAL A 45 -25.69 -71.68 17.28
C VAL A 45 -24.36 -71.19 16.72
N ILE A 46 -23.54 -72.08 16.14
CA ILE A 46 -22.29 -71.71 15.48
C ILE A 46 -22.55 -70.78 14.30
N LEU A 47 -23.55 -71.10 13.46
CA LEU A 47 -23.90 -70.29 12.29
C LEU A 47 -24.41 -68.90 12.71
N LEU A 48 -25.27 -68.82 13.72
CA LEU A 48 -25.75 -67.56 14.29
C LEU A 48 -24.58 -66.71 14.82
N PHE A 49 -23.65 -67.32 15.54
CA PHE A 49 -22.47 -66.64 16.08
C PHE A 49 -21.57 -66.12 14.95
N MET A 50 -21.35 -66.94 13.91
CA MET A 50 -20.58 -66.54 12.72
C MET A 50 -21.25 -65.39 11.96
N ALA A 51 -22.59 -65.42 11.84
CA ALA A 51 -23.36 -64.33 11.25
C ALA A 51 -23.26 -63.03 12.05
N LEU A 52 -23.30 -63.08 13.39
CA LEU A 52 -23.12 -61.92 14.26
C LEU A 52 -21.72 -61.32 14.14
N ILE A 53 -20.68 -62.17 14.10
CA ILE A 53 -19.29 -61.71 13.86
C ILE A 53 -19.17 -61.07 12.48
N GLY A 54 -19.76 -61.69 11.45
CA GLY A 54 -19.78 -61.16 10.08
C GLY A 54 -20.46 -59.79 10.01
N ALA A 55 -21.64 -59.64 10.61
CA ALA A 55 -22.37 -58.39 10.68
C ALA A 55 -21.58 -57.31 11.45
N TRP A 56 -20.91 -57.68 12.55
CA TRP A 56 -20.07 -56.75 13.31
C TRP A 56 -18.85 -56.28 12.50
N LEU A 57 -18.17 -57.18 11.80
CA LEU A 57 -17.06 -56.84 10.89
C LEU A 57 -17.52 -55.93 9.76
N ALA A 58 -18.65 -56.24 9.12
CA ALA A 58 -19.24 -55.42 8.07
C ALA A 58 -19.56 -54.00 8.57
N SER A 59 -20.12 -53.87 9.78
CA SER A 59 -20.40 -52.56 10.39
C SER A 59 -19.12 -51.73 10.63
N LYS A 60 -18.03 -52.39 11.03
CA LYS A 60 -16.72 -51.74 11.23
C LYS A 60 -16.07 -51.31 9.93
N LEU A 61 -16.16 -52.13 8.88
CA LEU A 61 -15.69 -51.77 7.54
C LEU A 61 -16.46 -50.57 7.01
N LEU A 62 -17.78 -50.55 7.15
CA LEU A 62 -18.60 -49.43 6.71
C LEU A 62 -18.25 -48.14 7.48
N ALA A 63 -18.05 -48.24 8.80
CA ALA A 63 -17.61 -47.12 9.62
C ALA A 63 -16.21 -46.60 9.22
N LEU A 64 -15.27 -47.50 8.87
CA LEU A 64 -13.93 -47.14 8.41
C LEU A 64 -14.00 -46.39 7.06
N VAL A 65 -14.77 -46.91 6.10
CA VAL A 65 -14.97 -46.25 4.80
C VAL A 65 -15.58 -44.87 4.99
N TRP A 66 -16.57 -44.73 5.88
CA TRP A 66 -17.19 -43.44 6.20
C TRP A 66 -16.21 -42.46 6.87
N GLN A 67 -15.36 -42.94 7.78
CA GLN A 67 -14.32 -42.13 8.41
C GLN A 67 -13.26 -41.65 7.41
N ILE A 68 -12.84 -42.50 6.47
CA ILE A 68 -11.91 -42.14 5.41
C ILE A 68 -12.57 -41.11 4.49
N TYR A 69 -13.81 -41.34 4.04
CA TYR A 69 -14.54 -40.42 3.18
C TYR A 69 -14.69 -39.02 3.79
N ARG A 70 -15.07 -38.92 5.08
CA ARG A 70 -15.15 -37.65 5.82
C ARG A 70 -13.80 -36.95 5.96
N LYS A 71 -12.71 -37.70 6.18
CA LYS A 71 -11.36 -37.12 6.27
C LYS A 71 -10.84 -36.64 4.91
N THR A 72 -11.16 -37.35 3.82
CA THR A 72 -10.64 -37.04 2.48
C THR A 72 -11.39 -35.87 1.83
N THR A 73 -12.70 -35.74 2.04
CA THR A 73 -13.52 -34.64 1.48
C THR A 73 -13.17 -33.27 2.06
N GLY A 74 -12.81 -33.19 3.35
CA GLY A 74 -12.33 -31.96 3.97
C GLY A 74 -10.90 -31.55 3.56
N HIS A 75 -10.04 -32.52 3.21
CA HIS A 75 -8.62 -32.28 2.92
C HIS A 75 -8.38 -31.44 1.66
N PHE A 76 -9.16 -31.67 0.59
CA PHE A 76 -9.03 -30.90 -0.65
C PHE A 76 -9.52 -29.45 -0.49
N GLY A 77 -10.65 -29.24 0.20
CA GLY A 77 -11.14 -27.91 0.53
C GLY A 77 -10.17 -27.14 1.42
N ASN A 78 -9.60 -27.79 2.43
CA ASN A 78 -8.62 -27.19 3.33
C ASN A 78 -7.31 -26.84 2.60
N LYS A 79 -6.84 -27.68 1.67
CA LYS A 79 -5.67 -27.36 0.83
C LYS A 79 -5.91 -26.16 -0.08
N LYS A 80 -7.09 -26.06 -0.72
CA LYS A 80 -7.42 -24.91 -1.58
C LYS A 80 -7.50 -23.62 -0.75
N ARG A 81 -8.16 -23.68 0.43
CA ARG A 81 -8.22 -22.55 1.37
C ARG A 81 -6.82 -22.13 1.84
N ALA A 82 -5.97 -23.09 2.23
CA ALA A 82 -4.60 -22.82 2.63
C ALA A 82 -3.79 -22.15 1.50
N LYS A 83 -3.89 -22.65 0.26
CA LYS A 83 -3.23 -22.02 -0.91
C LYS A 83 -3.73 -20.60 -1.18
N SER A 84 -5.04 -20.37 -1.08
CA SER A 84 -5.61 -19.02 -1.26
C SER A 84 -5.14 -18.02 -0.19
N GLN A 85 -5.00 -18.48 1.06
CA GLN A 85 -4.45 -17.66 2.13
C GLN A 85 -2.95 -17.41 1.96
N GLN A 86 -2.19 -18.41 1.51
CA GLN A 86 -0.77 -18.26 1.18
C GLN A 86 -0.55 -17.26 0.04
N ALA A 87 -1.38 -17.31 -1.02
CA ALA A 87 -1.32 -16.35 -2.12
C ALA A 87 -1.58 -14.92 -1.63
N LEU A 88 -2.62 -14.71 -0.82
CA LEU A 88 -2.91 -13.39 -0.25
C LEU A 88 -1.75 -12.90 0.64
N ASN A 89 -1.21 -13.75 1.50
CA ASN A 89 -0.08 -13.40 2.37
C ASN A 89 1.16 -13.04 1.56
N GLN A 90 1.50 -13.83 0.54
CA GLN A 90 2.63 -13.56 -0.35
C GLN A 90 2.45 -12.23 -1.09
N ALA A 91 1.25 -11.96 -1.61
CA ALA A 91 0.95 -10.70 -2.26
C ALA A 91 1.06 -9.51 -1.29
N PHE A 92 0.62 -9.68 -0.04
CA PHE A 92 0.76 -8.65 0.97
C PHE A 92 2.23 -8.32 1.27
N TRP A 93 3.08 -9.34 1.43
CA TRP A 93 4.52 -9.14 1.61
C TRP A 93 5.19 -8.53 0.37
N GLY A 94 4.81 -8.95 -0.83
CA GLY A 94 5.29 -8.34 -2.06
C GLY A 94 4.95 -6.85 -2.11
N MET A 95 3.70 -6.50 -1.77
CA MET A 95 3.24 -5.12 -1.73
C MET A 95 3.99 -4.26 -0.70
N LEU A 96 4.31 -4.80 0.48
CA LEU A 96 5.06 -4.07 1.52
C LEU A 96 6.52 -3.80 1.13
N ASN A 97 7.10 -4.64 0.28
CA ASN A 97 8.45 -4.48 -0.25
C ASN A 97 8.48 -3.78 -1.62
N ASP A 98 7.35 -3.20 -2.05
CA ASP A 98 7.17 -2.59 -3.37
C ASP A 98 7.54 -3.51 -4.56
N ASP A 99 7.45 -4.83 -4.35
CA ASP A 99 7.68 -5.86 -5.37
C ASP A 99 6.38 -6.20 -6.10
N ALA A 100 6.10 -5.45 -7.17
CA ALA A 100 4.95 -5.66 -8.03
C ALA A 100 4.94 -7.06 -8.70
N TYR A 101 6.11 -7.65 -8.95
CA TYR A 101 6.21 -8.98 -9.55
C TYR A 101 5.81 -10.08 -8.55
N ALA A 102 6.21 -9.95 -7.29
CA ALA A 102 5.76 -10.83 -6.22
C ALA A 102 4.23 -10.80 -6.06
N VAL A 103 3.60 -9.62 -6.15
CA VAL A 103 2.13 -9.51 -6.11
C VAL A 103 1.47 -10.24 -7.28
N LYS A 104 1.96 -10.01 -8.52
CA LYS A 104 1.40 -10.65 -9.72
C LYS A 104 1.57 -12.17 -9.68
N SER A 105 2.75 -12.66 -9.28
CA SER A 105 3.06 -14.09 -9.23
C SER A 105 2.27 -14.83 -8.13
N ALA A 106 2.00 -14.19 -7.00
CA ALA A 106 1.20 -14.75 -5.92
C ALA A 106 -0.21 -15.16 -6.39
N PHE A 107 -0.82 -14.36 -7.28
CA PHE A 107 -2.16 -14.61 -7.80
C PHE A 107 -2.20 -15.34 -9.15
N ALA A 108 -1.06 -15.74 -9.72
CA ALA A 108 -1.01 -16.38 -11.04
C ALA A 108 -1.67 -17.78 -11.07
N LYS A 109 -1.63 -18.51 -9.95
CA LYS A 109 -2.13 -19.90 -9.84
C LYS A 109 -3.21 -20.10 -8.78
N SER A 110 -3.51 -19.07 -7.99
CA SER A 110 -4.53 -19.13 -6.95
C SER A 110 -5.12 -17.75 -6.73
N ASN A 111 -6.43 -17.68 -6.59
CA ASN A 111 -7.10 -16.48 -6.09
C ASN A 111 -7.06 -16.44 -4.57
N ALA A 112 -7.24 -15.25 -4.02
CA ALA A 112 -7.56 -15.01 -2.62
C ALA A 112 -8.89 -15.70 -2.24
N PRO A 113 -9.15 -15.90 -0.94
CA PRO A 113 -10.47 -16.33 -0.50
C PRO A 113 -11.55 -15.35 -0.99
N ILE A 114 -12.76 -15.85 -1.26
CA ILE A 114 -13.88 -15.07 -1.86
C ILE A 114 -14.12 -13.74 -1.15
N GLN A 115 -14.08 -13.73 0.19
CA GLN A 115 -14.26 -12.52 1.02
C GLN A 115 -13.13 -11.45 0.87
N TRP A 116 -12.02 -11.80 0.22
CA TRP A 116 -10.86 -10.93 -0.01
C TRP A 116 -10.63 -10.64 -1.50
N GLN A 117 -11.63 -10.91 -2.35
CA GLN A 117 -11.48 -10.80 -3.79
C GLN A 117 -11.29 -9.34 -4.24
N ASP A 118 -11.98 -8.39 -3.61
CA ASP A 118 -11.77 -6.96 -3.87
C ASP A 118 -10.35 -6.52 -3.46
N GLN A 119 -9.84 -7.01 -2.33
CA GLN A 119 -8.49 -6.73 -1.85
C GLN A 119 -7.43 -7.33 -2.78
N GLN A 120 -7.67 -8.53 -3.33
CA GLN A 120 -6.83 -9.08 -4.39
C GLN A 120 -6.79 -8.14 -5.59
N HIS A 121 -7.95 -7.72 -6.10
CA HIS A 121 -8.02 -6.83 -7.25
C HIS A 121 -7.37 -5.47 -6.97
N ALA A 122 -7.55 -4.89 -5.78
CA ALA A 122 -6.87 -3.67 -5.37
C ALA A 122 -5.33 -3.83 -5.31
N LEU A 123 -4.83 -4.96 -4.78
CA LEU A 123 -3.40 -5.27 -4.75
C LEU A 123 -2.83 -5.43 -6.16
N GLN A 124 -3.53 -6.16 -7.03
CA GLN A 124 -3.13 -6.34 -8.44
C GLN A 124 -3.17 -5.02 -9.21
N ALA A 125 -4.19 -4.18 -8.99
CA ALA A 125 -4.28 -2.85 -9.58
C ALA A 125 -3.11 -1.96 -9.13
N LYS A 126 -2.79 -1.96 -7.84
CA LYS A 126 -1.67 -1.19 -7.30
C LYS A 126 -0.32 -1.68 -7.86
N ALA A 127 -0.11 -2.99 -7.97
CA ALA A 127 1.08 -3.56 -8.58
C ALA A 127 1.18 -3.24 -10.09
N ALA A 128 0.05 -3.25 -10.81
CA ALA A 128 -0.01 -2.85 -12.21
C ALA A 128 0.37 -1.37 -12.39
N LEU A 129 -0.17 -0.47 -11.55
CA LEU A 129 0.22 0.95 -11.52
C LEU A 129 1.71 1.15 -11.21
N GLN A 130 2.27 0.40 -10.26
CA GLN A 130 3.72 0.42 -9.96
C GLN A 130 4.57 -0.02 -11.15
N SER A 131 4.05 -0.92 -11.98
CA SER A 131 4.73 -1.42 -13.18
C SER A 131 4.50 -0.54 -14.42
N GLY A 132 3.73 0.55 -14.32
CA GLY A 132 3.32 1.38 -15.46
C GLY A 132 2.20 0.79 -16.34
N ASP A 133 1.60 -0.32 -15.93
CA ASP A 133 0.51 -1.00 -16.65
C ASP A 133 -0.85 -0.40 -16.24
N GLN A 134 -1.20 0.73 -16.85
CA GLN A 134 -2.44 1.45 -16.53
C GLN A 134 -3.68 0.69 -16.98
N ALA A 135 -3.63 0.00 -18.13
CA ALA A 135 -4.77 -0.76 -18.64
C ALA A 135 -5.11 -1.96 -17.74
N GLY A 136 -4.09 -2.72 -17.32
CA GLY A 136 -4.27 -3.82 -16.37
C GLY A 136 -4.76 -3.33 -15.00
N ALA A 137 -4.30 -2.15 -14.55
CA ALA A 137 -4.80 -1.54 -13.34
C ALA A 137 -6.31 -1.24 -13.42
N LEU A 138 -6.77 -0.64 -14.51
CA LEU A 138 -8.17 -0.32 -14.72
C LEU A 138 -9.05 -1.56 -14.77
N GLN A 139 -8.60 -2.61 -15.47
CA GLN A 139 -9.32 -3.87 -15.52
C GLN A 139 -9.54 -4.47 -14.12
N HIS A 140 -8.52 -4.43 -13.27
CA HIS A 140 -8.64 -4.91 -11.89
C HIS A 140 -9.55 -4.03 -11.04
N LEU A 141 -9.47 -2.71 -11.18
CA LEU A 141 -10.34 -1.78 -10.44
C LEU A 141 -11.82 -1.95 -10.81
N GLN A 142 -12.12 -2.14 -12.10
CA GLN A 142 -13.50 -2.37 -12.59
C GLN A 142 -14.03 -3.75 -12.20
N ALA A 143 -13.16 -4.73 -11.93
CA ALA A 143 -13.56 -6.07 -11.48
C ALA A 143 -13.97 -6.11 -9.99
N MET A 144 -13.71 -5.05 -9.23
CA MET A 144 -14.11 -4.94 -7.83
C MET A 144 -15.61 -4.66 -7.70
N SER A 145 -16.20 -5.07 -6.59
CA SER A 145 -17.55 -4.64 -6.20
C SER A 145 -17.64 -3.12 -6.04
N ASP A 146 -18.84 -2.53 -6.21
CA ASP A 146 -19.06 -1.09 -6.03
C ASP A 146 -18.59 -0.58 -4.65
N GLU A 147 -18.84 -1.39 -3.61
CA GLU A 147 -18.36 -1.11 -2.24
C GLU A 147 -16.84 -1.13 -2.16
N GLY A 148 -16.18 -2.10 -2.81
CA GLY A 148 -14.73 -2.20 -2.87
C GLY A 148 -14.10 -1.04 -3.63
N GLN A 149 -14.69 -0.63 -4.75
CA GLN A 149 -14.21 0.50 -5.55
C GLN A 149 -14.19 1.81 -4.73
N ALA A 150 -15.22 2.03 -3.92
CA ALA A 150 -15.32 3.20 -3.04
C ALA A 150 -14.23 3.26 -1.95
N GLN A 151 -13.58 2.14 -1.62
CA GLN A 151 -12.48 2.07 -0.65
C GLN A 151 -11.12 2.47 -1.23
N VAL A 152 -10.97 2.49 -2.57
CA VAL A 152 -9.66 2.69 -3.24
C VAL A 152 -9.60 3.91 -4.18
N PRO A 153 -10.17 5.07 -3.84
CA PRO A 153 -10.22 6.24 -4.75
C PRO A 153 -8.83 6.71 -5.19
N LYS A 154 -7.79 6.56 -4.36
CA LYS A 154 -6.40 6.90 -4.75
C LYS A 154 -5.87 6.04 -5.90
N LEU A 155 -6.32 4.78 -6.03
CA LEU A 155 -5.91 3.93 -7.15
C LEU A 155 -6.56 4.40 -8.45
N TRP A 156 -7.83 4.82 -8.39
CA TRP A 156 -8.53 5.43 -9.53
C TRP A 156 -7.85 6.73 -10.00
N LEU A 157 -7.46 7.61 -9.06
CA LEU A 157 -6.70 8.82 -9.39
C LEU A 157 -5.37 8.50 -10.10
N LYS A 158 -4.61 7.55 -9.55
CA LYS A 158 -3.34 7.10 -10.16
C LYS A 158 -3.53 6.44 -11.52
N ALA A 159 -4.70 5.85 -11.78
CA ALA A 159 -5.08 5.29 -13.07
C ALA A 159 -5.63 6.34 -14.06
N ASN A 160 -5.52 7.64 -13.74
CA ASN A 160 -6.07 8.77 -14.49
C ASN A 160 -7.59 8.71 -14.69
N GLN A 161 -8.33 8.13 -13.74
CA GLN A 161 -9.79 8.08 -13.73
C GLN A 161 -10.33 9.02 -12.65
N THR A 162 -10.06 10.31 -12.81
CA THR A 162 -10.33 11.29 -11.77
C THR A 162 -11.81 11.55 -11.56
N GLU A 163 -12.60 11.64 -12.64
CA GLU A 163 -14.06 11.76 -12.54
C GLU A 163 -14.68 10.61 -11.74
N GLN A 164 -14.27 9.38 -12.03
CA GLN A 164 -14.74 8.20 -11.30
C GLN A 164 -14.31 8.21 -9.83
N ALA A 165 -13.06 8.60 -9.55
CA ALA A 165 -12.58 8.74 -8.18
C ALA A 165 -13.39 9.79 -7.39
N LEU A 166 -13.68 10.94 -8.00
CA LEU A 166 -14.49 12.00 -7.37
C LEU A 166 -15.94 11.57 -7.17
N ALA A 167 -16.53 10.84 -8.13
CA ALA A 167 -17.87 10.27 -8.00
C ALA A 167 -17.95 9.29 -6.80
N LEU A 168 -16.97 8.39 -6.66
CA LEU A 168 -16.88 7.45 -5.54
C LEU A 168 -16.68 8.15 -4.19
N LEU A 169 -16.01 9.31 -4.18
CA LEU A 169 -15.76 10.11 -2.98
C LEU A 169 -16.94 10.99 -2.57
N SER A 170 -17.94 11.19 -3.43
CA SER A 170 -19.09 12.06 -3.17
C SER A 170 -19.84 11.67 -1.89
N GLN A 171 -20.14 10.38 -1.71
CA GLN A 171 -20.84 9.84 -0.53
C GLN A 171 -19.98 9.94 0.75
N PRO A 172 -18.71 9.46 0.79
CA PRO A 172 -17.83 9.68 1.94
C PRO A 172 -17.68 11.14 2.36
N MET A 173 -17.66 12.09 1.41
CA MET A 173 -17.49 13.52 1.69
C MET A 173 -18.75 14.18 2.29
N GLN A 174 -19.94 13.64 2.03
CA GLN A 174 -21.20 14.09 2.63
C GLN A 174 -21.33 13.73 4.12
N GLN A 175 -20.53 12.77 4.60
CA GLN A 175 -20.54 12.41 6.02
C GLN A 175 -20.15 13.59 6.90
N LYS A 176 -20.71 13.65 8.12
CA LYS A 176 -20.41 14.72 9.08
C LYS A 176 -18.92 14.78 9.45
N LYS A 177 -18.27 13.62 9.50
CA LYS A 177 -16.83 13.46 9.75
C LYS A 177 -16.23 12.49 8.74
N PRO A 178 -15.91 12.95 7.51
CA PRO A 178 -15.23 12.12 6.53
C PRO A 178 -13.85 11.69 7.04
N SER A 179 -13.35 10.55 6.57
CA SER A 179 -12.00 10.08 6.92
C SER A 179 -10.92 10.97 6.29
N ALA A 180 -9.75 11.07 6.93
CA ALA A 180 -8.60 11.79 6.38
C ALA A 180 -8.20 11.28 4.98
N ALA A 181 -8.33 9.96 4.76
CA ALA A 181 -8.07 9.33 3.47
C ALA A 181 -9.06 9.80 2.39
N ALA A 182 -10.35 9.93 2.72
CA ALA A 182 -11.36 10.43 1.79
C ALA A 182 -11.09 11.91 1.44
N VAL A 183 -10.88 12.77 2.44
CA VAL A 183 -10.63 14.21 2.21
C VAL A 183 -9.35 14.43 1.41
N SER A 184 -8.23 13.75 1.76
CA SER A 184 -6.98 13.88 0.99
C SER A 184 -7.12 13.40 -0.46
N SER A 185 -7.80 12.26 -0.69
CA SER A 185 -8.04 11.78 -2.05
C SER A 185 -8.94 12.74 -2.84
N TYR A 186 -9.93 13.34 -2.19
CA TYR A 186 -10.81 14.31 -2.84
C TYR A 186 -10.04 15.57 -3.25
N LEU A 187 -9.18 16.08 -2.35
CA LEU A 187 -8.29 17.21 -2.66
C LEU A 187 -7.33 16.90 -3.81
N ASP A 188 -6.71 15.72 -3.82
CA ASP A 188 -5.83 15.29 -4.92
C ASP A 188 -6.60 15.22 -6.25
N GLY A 189 -7.84 14.73 -6.24
CA GLY A 189 -8.70 14.68 -7.43
C GLY A 189 -9.12 16.05 -7.93
N LEU A 190 -9.56 16.95 -7.05
CA LEU A 190 -9.88 18.33 -7.41
C LEU A 190 -8.67 19.07 -8.00
N LEU A 191 -7.48 18.79 -7.46
CA LEU A 191 -6.24 19.37 -7.96
C LEU A 191 -5.90 18.87 -9.36
N GLN A 192 -6.14 17.59 -9.66
CA GLN A 192 -5.94 17.02 -10.99
C GLN A 192 -6.93 17.58 -12.03
N GLU A 193 -8.17 17.87 -11.63
CA GLU A 193 -9.17 18.57 -12.44
C GLU A 193 -8.96 20.10 -12.48
N GLN A 194 -7.91 20.62 -11.82
CA GLN A 194 -7.61 22.06 -11.73
C GLN A 194 -8.74 22.91 -11.11
N LYS A 195 -9.58 22.30 -10.27
CA LYS A 195 -10.69 22.95 -9.55
C LYS A 195 -10.18 23.66 -8.29
N LEU A 196 -9.32 24.66 -8.46
CA LEU A 196 -8.59 25.31 -7.37
C LEU A 196 -9.50 26.02 -6.35
N ALA A 197 -10.62 26.59 -6.80
CA ALA A 197 -11.60 27.21 -5.90
C ALA A 197 -12.25 26.17 -4.96
N GLU A 198 -12.63 25.00 -5.49
CA GLU A 198 -13.21 23.90 -4.71
C GLU A 198 -12.17 23.31 -3.73
N VAL A 199 -10.88 23.33 -4.07
CA VAL A 199 -9.79 22.94 -3.16
C VAL A 199 -9.79 23.85 -1.92
N VAL A 200 -9.86 25.16 -2.11
CA VAL A 200 -9.88 26.13 -1.01
C VAL A 200 -11.14 26.01 -0.16
N GLU A 201 -12.30 25.80 -0.78
CA GLU A 201 -13.56 25.56 -0.08
C GLU A 201 -13.51 24.27 0.77
N THR A 202 -12.98 23.20 0.19
CA THR A 202 -12.81 21.91 0.87
C THR A 202 -11.84 22.05 2.05
N LEU A 203 -10.70 22.72 1.87
CA LEU A 203 -9.76 22.96 2.96
C LEU A 203 -10.40 23.83 4.05
N SER A 204 -11.18 24.85 3.69
CA SER A 204 -11.85 25.71 4.66
C SER A 204 -12.85 24.96 5.54
N SER A 205 -13.58 24.01 4.96
CA SER A 205 -14.63 23.25 5.65
C SER A 205 -14.14 21.97 6.33
N LYS A 206 -13.12 21.29 5.78
CA LYS A 206 -12.72 19.93 6.17
C LYS A 206 -11.25 19.78 6.62
N TYR A 207 -10.48 20.86 6.81
CA TYR A 207 -9.06 20.71 7.22
C TYR A 207 -8.87 20.02 8.58
N LYS A 208 -9.85 20.11 9.50
CA LYS A 208 -9.75 19.51 10.84
C LYS A 208 -9.78 17.97 10.82
N GLN A 209 -10.20 17.39 9.71
CA GLN A 209 -10.25 15.95 9.47
C GLN A 209 -8.94 15.43 8.87
N LEU A 210 -8.01 16.33 8.52
CA LEU A 210 -6.72 15.99 7.95
C LEU A 210 -5.66 15.91 9.04
N ASP A 211 -5.00 14.76 9.12
CA ASP A 211 -3.78 14.55 9.89
C ASP A 211 -2.75 13.96 8.91
N LEU A 212 -2.13 14.84 8.13
CA LEU A 212 -1.25 14.49 7.02
C LEU A 212 0.18 14.96 7.32
N THR A 213 1.15 14.25 6.74
CA THR A 213 2.56 14.58 6.91
C THR A 213 2.92 15.89 6.22
N GLU A 214 3.96 16.56 6.72
CA GLU A 214 4.49 17.78 6.08
C GLU A 214 4.92 17.51 4.63
N THR A 215 5.47 16.32 4.34
CA THR A 215 5.82 15.90 2.97
C THR A 215 4.63 15.90 2.03
N TYR A 216 3.46 15.43 2.49
CA TYR A 216 2.24 15.52 1.70
C TYR A 216 1.87 16.97 1.41
N TRP A 217 1.86 17.82 2.44
CA TRP A 217 1.48 19.22 2.30
C TRP A 217 2.41 19.98 1.35
N GLN A 218 3.71 19.78 1.47
CA GLN A 218 4.71 20.40 0.59
C GLN A 218 4.47 20.01 -0.87
N GLY A 219 4.29 18.71 -1.16
CA GLY A 219 4.01 18.22 -2.51
C GLY A 219 2.65 18.65 -3.05
N PHE A 220 1.62 18.71 -2.18
CA PHE A 220 0.29 19.19 -2.54
C PHE A 220 0.30 20.68 -2.90
N PHE A 221 0.82 21.54 -2.02
CA PHE A 221 0.81 22.97 -2.23
C PHE A 221 1.77 23.44 -3.33
N LYS A 222 2.90 22.75 -3.56
CA LYS A 222 3.75 23.01 -4.72
C LYS A 222 2.98 22.82 -6.03
N ARG A 223 2.21 21.73 -6.15
CA ARG A 223 1.34 21.48 -7.31
C ARG A 223 0.22 22.52 -7.41
N PHE A 224 -0.45 22.82 -6.29
CA PHE A 224 -1.52 23.82 -6.21
C PHE A 224 -1.07 25.20 -6.68
N PHE A 225 0.03 25.74 -6.15
CA PHE A 225 0.51 27.07 -6.55
C PHE A 225 1.11 27.10 -7.95
N ASN A 226 1.63 25.97 -8.45
CA ASN A 226 2.04 25.86 -9.85
C ASN A 226 0.87 25.98 -10.82
N LEU A 227 -0.29 25.45 -10.46
CA LEU A 227 -1.53 25.61 -11.23
C LEU A 227 -2.13 27.01 -11.06
N ALA A 228 -2.10 27.57 -9.84
CA ALA A 228 -2.66 28.89 -9.55
C ALA A 228 -1.91 30.05 -10.23
N GLN A 229 -0.60 29.91 -10.47
CA GLN A 229 0.25 30.90 -11.12
C GLN A 229 0.09 32.33 -10.58
N GLN A 230 -0.63 33.21 -11.30
CA GLN A 230 -0.78 34.62 -10.94
C GLN A 230 -1.69 34.81 -9.72
N ASP A 231 -2.68 33.92 -9.53
CA ASP A 231 -3.69 33.97 -8.47
C ASP A 231 -3.22 33.30 -7.17
N ALA A 232 -2.00 32.79 -7.13
CA ALA A 232 -1.44 32.06 -6.00
C ALA A 232 -1.51 32.85 -4.68
N THR A 233 -1.26 34.16 -4.73
CA THR A 233 -1.32 35.04 -3.56
C THR A 233 -2.74 35.16 -3.02
N ASP A 234 -3.72 35.30 -3.91
CA ASP A 234 -5.13 35.43 -3.54
C ASP A 234 -5.63 34.13 -2.92
N TYR A 235 -5.32 32.99 -3.52
CA TYR A 235 -5.68 31.69 -2.95
C TYR A 235 -5.01 31.43 -1.60
N LEU A 236 -3.74 31.80 -1.41
CA LEU A 236 -3.08 31.68 -0.11
C LEU A 236 -3.86 32.46 0.97
N SER A 237 -4.32 33.67 0.66
CA SER A 237 -5.05 34.53 1.60
C SER A 237 -6.41 33.95 2.01
N GLN A 238 -7.05 33.17 1.12
CA GLN A 238 -8.34 32.52 1.36
C GLN A 238 -8.24 31.25 2.20
N LEU A 239 -7.06 30.63 2.31
CA LEU A 239 -6.86 29.44 3.12
C LEU A 239 -7.01 29.74 4.63
N PRO A 240 -7.52 28.80 5.44
CA PRO A 240 -7.49 28.94 6.90
C PRO A 240 -6.07 29.13 7.44
N LYS A 241 -5.89 29.93 8.50
CA LYS A 241 -4.56 30.21 9.09
C LYS A 241 -3.75 28.96 9.43
N THR A 242 -4.40 27.90 9.90
CA THR A 242 -3.75 26.61 10.21
C THR A 242 -3.21 25.93 8.95
N VAL A 243 -3.92 26.05 7.83
CA VAL A 243 -3.51 25.48 6.54
C VAL A 243 -2.45 26.36 5.87
N GLN A 244 -2.55 27.69 6.02
CA GLN A 244 -1.55 28.64 5.54
C GLN A 244 -0.15 28.33 6.09
N ALA A 245 -0.05 27.85 7.33
CA ALA A 245 1.23 27.48 7.93
C ALA A 245 1.98 26.39 7.12
N HIS A 246 1.25 25.41 6.58
CA HIS A 246 1.80 24.37 5.71
C HIS A 246 2.01 24.87 4.27
N ALA A 247 1.18 25.82 3.81
CA ALA A 247 1.22 26.33 2.43
C ALA A 247 2.31 27.38 2.20
N GLN A 248 2.78 28.07 3.25
CA GLN A 248 3.62 29.25 3.13
C GLN A 248 4.97 28.97 2.46
N GLN A 249 5.68 27.92 2.85
CA GLN A 249 6.97 27.59 2.25
C GLN A 249 6.83 27.14 0.78
N PRO A 250 5.93 26.20 0.43
CA PRO A 250 5.65 25.84 -0.96
C PRO A 250 5.24 27.03 -1.82
N TYR A 251 4.44 27.95 -1.28
CA TYR A 251 4.08 29.19 -1.95
C TYR A 251 5.33 30.00 -2.31
N LEU A 252 6.18 30.32 -1.32
CA LEU A 252 7.39 31.13 -1.55
C LEU A 252 8.33 30.48 -2.58
N GLN A 253 8.58 29.16 -2.47
CA GLN A 253 9.41 28.41 -3.41
C GLN A 253 8.82 28.43 -4.83
N THR A 254 7.50 28.27 -4.94
CA THR A 254 6.81 28.29 -6.23
C THR A 254 6.90 29.67 -6.88
N MET A 255 6.62 30.75 -6.13
CA MET A 255 6.75 32.11 -6.63
C MET A 255 8.17 32.44 -7.07
N ALA A 256 9.18 31.98 -6.33
CA ALA A 256 10.59 32.11 -6.71
C ALA A 256 10.88 31.36 -8.02
N SER A 257 10.42 30.11 -8.16
CA SER A 257 10.62 29.30 -9.38
C SER A 257 9.90 29.81 -10.61
N GLN A 258 8.83 30.58 -10.43
CA GLN A 258 8.07 31.23 -11.50
C GLN A 258 8.63 32.61 -11.88
N GLY A 259 9.73 33.05 -11.25
CA GLY A 259 10.32 34.36 -11.50
C GLY A 259 9.57 35.54 -10.88
N GLN A 260 8.64 35.27 -9.96
CA GLN A 260 7.77 36.27 -9.35
C GLN A 260 8.32 36.77 -8.00
N LEU A 261 9.65 36.98 -7.91
CA LEU A 261 10.31 37.45 -6.68
C LEU A 261 9.72 38.77 -6.15
N ALA A 262 9.28 39.65 -7.05
CA ALA A 262 8.64 40.92 -6.69
C ALA A 262 7.40 40.73 -5.80
N LYS A 263 6.60 39.68 -6.01
CA LYS A 263 5.39 39.42 -5.19
C LYS A 263 5.71 38.93 -3.79
N ILE A 264 6.92 38.42 -3.56
CA ILE A 264 7.37 37.87 -2.28
C ILE A 264 8.49 38.69 -1.64
N HIS A 265 8.90 39.81 -2.27
CA HIS A 265 10.01 40.66 -1.85
C HIS A 265 9.95 41.02 -0.37
N ASP A 266 8.80 41.53 0.10
CA ASP A 266 8.64 41.98 1.49
C ASP A 266 8.82 40.84 2.50
N VAL A 267 8.41 39.63 2.14
CA VAL A 267 8.60 38.44 2.97
C VAL A 267 10.09 38.09 3.03
N LEU A 268 10.77 38.03 1.89
CA LEU A 268 12.20 37.72 1.80
C LEU A 268 13.06 38.77 2.52
N ALA A 269 12.75 40.05 2.33
CA ALA A 269 13.42 41.15 3.02
C ALA A 269 13.23 41.07 4.55
N LYS A 270 12.06 40.62 5.01
CA LYS A 270 11.80 40.39 6.43
C LYS A 270 12.58 39.19 6.98
N LEU A 271 12.68 38.08 6.24
CA LEU A 271 13.52 36.93 6.61
C LEU A 271 14.98 37.35 6.77
N LEU A 272 15.50 38.10 5.78
CA LEU A 272 16.86 38.63 5.79
C LEU A 272 17.10 39.53 7.02
N LYS A 273 16.22 40.51 7.28
CA LYS A 273 16.33 41.41 8.44
C LYS A 273 16.27 40.69 9.79
N LYS A 274 15.57 39.56 9.86
CA LYS A 274 15.44 38.74 11.08
C LYS A 274 16.57 37.73 11.25
N GLY A 275 17.52 37.64 10.32
CA GLY A 275 18.58 36.63 10.36
C GLY A 275 18.09 35.21 10.07
N GLN A 276 16.93 35.03 9.43
CA GLN A 276 16.36 33.73 9.08
C GLN A 276 16.95 33.22 7.76
N TYR A 277 18.28 33.13 7.67
CA TYR A 277 18.99 32.87 6.42
C TYR A 277 18.73 31.48 5.86
N HIS A 278 18.60 30.45 6.71
CA HIS A 278 18.20 29.12 6.28
C HIS A 278 16.88 29.09 5.50
N GLN A 279 15.86 29.82 5.99
CA GLN A 279 14.56 29.93 5.32
C GLN A 279 14.65 30.77 4.04
N LEU A 280 15.49 31.80 4.04
CA LEU A 280 15.77 32.60 2.84
C LEU A 280 16.44 31.74 1.76
N ALA A 281 17.46 30.97 2.13
CA ALA A 281 18.19 30.05 1.27
C ALA A 281 17.26 28.99 0.68
N SER A 282 16.37 28.41 1.47
CA SER A 282 15.46 27.36 0.99
C SER A 282 14.45 27.84 -0.06
N VAL A 283 14.15 29.15 -0.09
CA VAL A 283 13.36 29.79 -1.14
C VAL A 283 14.23 30.16 -2.33
N LEU A 284 15.35 30.84 -2.09
CA LEU A 284 16.22 31.36 -3.16
C LEU A 284 16.93 30.26 -3.95
N ALA A 285 17.10 29.06 -3.40
CA ALA A 285 17.55 27.89 -4.15
C ALA A 285 16.71 27.61 -5.42
N HIS A 286 15.45 28.05 -5.42
CA HIS A 286 14.53 27.87 -6.55
C HIS A 286 14.37 29.15 -7.39
N ALA A 287 15.10 30.23 -7.09
CA ALA A 287 14.86 31.53 -7.70
C ALA A 287 15.12 31.54 -9.21
N LYS A 288 14.20 32.19 -9.93
CA LYS A 288 14.39 32.66 -11.31
C LYS A 288 14.13 34.15 -11.37
N GLY A 289 14.67 34.82 -12.38
CA GLY A 289 14.50 36.26 -12.56
C GLY A 289 15.30 37.08 -11.54
N SER A 290 15.17 38.40 -11.65
CA SER A 290 16.00 39.36 -10.91
C SER A 290 15.21 40.10 -9.84
N ASP A 291 15.82 40.33 -8.68
CA ASP A 291 15.36 41.30 -7.68
C ASP A 291 16.55 42.09 -7.16
N THR A 292 16.87 43.18 -7.85
CA THR A 292 18.06 44.00 -7.58
C THR A 292 18.07 44.59 -6.18
N LYS A 293 16.90 44.91 -5.61
CA LYS A 293 16.78 45.43 -4.25
C LYS A 293 17.13 44.36 -3.23
N LEU A 294 16.65 43.13 -3.43
CA LEU A 294 16.99 42.00 -2.56
C LEU A 294 18.47 41.64 -2.69
N THR A 295 19.03 41.57 -3.91
CA THR A 295 20.45 41.32 -4.15
C THR A 295 21.33 42.34 -3.41
N GLN A 296 21.02 43.64 -3.52
CA GLN A 296 21.73 44.70 -2.79
C GLN A 296 21.59 44.55 -1.26
N ALA A 297 20.42 44.16 -0.77
CA ALA A 297 20.20 43.94 0.65
C ALA A 297 21.04 42.76 1.19
N ILE A 298 21.14 41.66 0.43
CA ILE A 298 21.99 40.51 0.76
C ILE A 298 23.47 40.93 0.80
N GLN A 299 23.95 41.62 -0.24
CA GLN A 299 25.33 42.14 -0.30
C GLN A 299 25.66 43.05 0.89
N ASN A 300 24.73 43.93 1.29
CA ASN A 300 24.93 44.81 2.44
C ASN A 300 24.97 44.06 3.78
N ASN A 301 24.29 42.91 3.90
CA ASN A 301 24.41 42.04 5.08
C ASN A 301 25.74 41.29 5.07
N LEU A 302 26.20 40.82 3.91
CA LEU A 302 27.50 40.16 3.75
C LEU A 302 28.68 41.05 4.17
N LYS A 303 28.62 42.38 3.94
CA LYS A 303 29.65 43.32 4.45
C LYS A 303 29.86 43.27 5.97
N LYS A 304 28.86 42.79 6.73
CA LYS A 304 28.95 42.64 8.19
C LYS A 304 29.27 41.20 8.62
N GLN A 305 29.05 40.23 7.73
CA GLN A 305 29.11 38.80 7.99
C GLN A 305 29.70 38.08 6.76
N GLU A 306 30.95 38.42 6.42
CA GLU A 306 31.56 38.03 5.14
C GLU A 306 31.71 36.52 4.96
N GLN A 307 31.80 35.77 6.06
CA GLN A 307 31.98 34.32 6.08
C GLN A 307 30.66 33.56 6.29
N ASN A 308 29.50 34.21 6.19
CA ASN A 308 28.23 33.54 6.37
C ASN A 308 27.85 32.73 5.11
N SER A 309 28.00 31.41 5.20
CA SER A 309 27.75 30.46 4.10
C SER A 309 26.32 30.52 3.57
N GLU A 310 25.30 30.72 4.41
CA GLU A 310 23.90 30.82 3.95
C GLU A 310 23.65 32.11 3.15
N LEU A 311 24.26 33.24 3.56
CA LEU A 311 24.16 34.50 2.82
C LEU A 311 24.94 34.46 1.50
N LEU A 312 26.13 33.83 1.49
CA LEU A 312 26.90 33.60 0.28
C LEU A 312 26.11 32.70 -0.69
N PHE A 313 25.50 31.63 -0.17
CA PHE A 313 24.61 30.77 -0.94
C PHE A 313 23.42 31.54 -1.53
N CYS A 314 22.76 32.38 -0.73
CA CYS A 314 21.67 33.24 -1.21
C CYS A 314 22.12 34.17 -2.34
N LEU A 315 23.30 34.79 -2.21
CA LEU A 315 23.87 35.65 -3.25
C LEU A 315 24.17 34.87 -4.54
N ALA A 316 24.75 33.67 -4.42
CA ALA A 316 25.03 32.81 -5.56
C ALA A 316 23.75 32.38 -6.29
N CYS A 317 22.68 32.09 -5.54
CA CYS A 317 21.36 31.79 -6.12
C CYS A 317 20.77 32.99 -6.87
N MET A 318 20.90 34.21 -6.33
CA MET A 318 20.48 35.43 -7.04
C MET A 318 21.29 35.64 -8.33
N ALA A 319 22.61 35.46 -8.29
CA ALA A 319 23.46 35.55 -9.49
C ALA A 319 23.05 34.53 -10.57
N ASN A 320 22.74 33.29 -10.17
CA ASN A 320 22.16 32.28 -11.06
C ASN A 320 20.84 32.73 -11.69
N ALA A 321 19.94 33.28 -10.87
CA ALA A 321 18.61 33.72 -11.30
C ALA A 321 18.68 34.91 -12.27
N GLU A 322 19.70 35.76 -12.14
CA GLU A 322 20.04 36.88 -13.03
C GLU A 322 20.81 36.45 -14.29
N GLY A 323 21.31 35.21 -14.35
CA GLY A 323 22.06 34.66 -15.48
C GLY A 323 23.57 34.88 -15.41
N ASP A 324 24.10 35.43 -14.31
CA ASP A 324 25.54 35.57 -14.04
C ASP A 324 26.09 34.26 -13.45
N PHE A 325 26.19 33.24 -14.30
CA PHE A 325 26.66 31.91 -13.91
C PHE A 325 28.14 31.92 -13.50
N GLU A 326 28.94 32.85 -14.01
CA GLU A 326 30.35 32.97 -13.62
C GLU A 326 30.49 33.44 -12.18
N LEU A 327 29.77 34.49 -11.78
CA LEU A 327 29.75 34.96 -10.41
C LEU A 327 29.19 33.89 -9.47
N ALA A 328 28.07 33.27 -9.85
CA ALA A 328 27.46 32.21 -9.06
C ALA A 328 28.44 31.05 -8.82
N ALA A 329 29.08 30.54 -9.87
CA ALA A 329 30.05 29.44 -9.76
C ALA A 329 31.27 29.82 -8.90
N LYS A 330 31.75 31.06 -8.98
CA LYS A 330 32.84 31.56 -8.11
C LYS A 330 32.42 31.55 -6.64
N ILE A 331 31.21 32.02 -6.32
CA ILE A 331 30.71 32.04 -4.95
C ILE A 331 30.49 30.60 -4.44
N PHE A 332 29.85 29.72 -5.21
CA PHE A 332 29.66 28.33 -4.82
C PHE A 332 30.98 27.60 -4.55
N ALA A 333 32.00 27.84 -5.38
CA ALA A 333 33.33 27.26 -5.18
C ALA A 333 34.06 27.79 -3.94
N SER A 334 33.61 28.92 -3.37
CA SER A 334 34.18 29.49 -2.15
C SER A 334 33.53 28.97 -0.86
N LEU A 335 32.40 28.26 -0.96
CA LEU A 335 31.69 27.74 0.21
C LEU A 335 32.45 26.57 0.85
N PRO A 336 32.61 26.56 2.20
CA PRO A 336 33.27 25.46 2.90
C PRO A 336 32.56 24.12 2.70
N GLU A 337 33.32 23.05 2.46
CA GLU A 337 32.76 21.69 2.25
C GLU A 337 31.85 21.22 3.40
N GLN A 338 32.20 21.57 4.64
CA GLN A 338 31.44 21.22 5.85
C GLN A 338 30.06 21.87 5.96
N ASP A 339 29.83 22.98 5.25
CA ASP A 339 28.58 23.75 5.35
C ASP A 339 27.54 23.34 4.29
N TRP A 340 27.92 22.47 3.35
CA TRP A 340 27.03 22.09 2.24
C TRP A 340 25.78 21.38 2.73
N GLN A 341 24.64 21.89 2.27
CA GLN A 341 23.33 21.30 2.52
C GLN A 341 22.77 20.68 1.24
N PRO A 342 21.90 19.65 1.33
CA PRO A 342 21.32 19.00 0.15
C PRO A 342 20.65 19.97 -0.83
N ILE A 343 19.98 21.01 -0.31
CA ILE A 343 19.29 22.03 -1.13
C ILE A 343 20.24 22.96 -1.90
N TRP A 344 21.53 22.95 -1.57
CA TRP A 344 22.53 23.81 -2.23
C TRP A 344 23.13 23.17 -3.47
N VAL A 345 23.02 21.86 -3.59
CA VAL A 345 23.70 21.09 -4.62
C VAL A 345 23.16 21.41 -6.01
N GLU A 346 21.83 21.36 -6.20
CA GLU A 346 21.22 21.60 -7.52
C GLU A 346 21.56 22.99 -8.08
N PRO A 347 21.41 24.11 -7.33
CA PRO A 347 21.82 25.43 -7.82
C PRO A 347 23.30 25.53 -8.19
N ALA A 348 24.19 24.88 -7.42
CA ALA A 348 25.62 24.90 -7.68
C ALA A 348 26.01 24.09 -8.91
N LEU A 349 25.43 22.88 -9.05
CA LEU A 349 25.60 22.05 -10.25
C LEU A 349 25.20 22.83 -11.50
N HIS A 350 24.06 23.52 -11.44
CA HIS A 350 23.60 24.36 -12.54
C HIS A 350 24.66 25.40 -12.97
N SER A 351 25.27 26.14 -12.04
CA SER A 351 26.31 27.12 -12.37
C SER A 351 27.59 26.48 -12.91
N PHE A 352 28.02 25.37 -12.31
CA PHE A 352 29.24 24.68 -12.74
C PHE A 352 29.11 24.11 -14.15
N GLU A 353 27.96 23.51 -14.48
CA GLU A 353 27.68 23.02 -15.84
C GLU A 353 27.64 24.18 -16.85
N ARG A 354 26.95 25.28 -16.51
CA ARG A 354 26.83 26.46 -17.39
C ARG A 354 28.17 27.17 -17.64
N THR A 355 29.15 26.98 -16.76
CA THR A 355 30.51 27.55 -16.86
C THR A 355 31.56 26.53 -17.29
N GLY A 356 31.18 25.29 -17.64
CA GLY A 356 32.10 24.25 -18.09
C GLY A 356 32.98 23.62 -16.99
N GLN A 357 32.68 23.86 -15.72
CA GLN A 357 33.42 23.31 -14.56
C GLN A 357 32.95 21.88 -14.21
N TYR A 358 32.92 20.98 -15.19
CA TYR A 358 32.34 19.63 -15.06
C TYR A 358 32.99 18.76 -13.98
N GLN A 359 34.30 18.93 -13.73
CA GLN A 359 34.99 18.17 -12.68
C GLN A 359 34.45 18.50 -11.29
N ARG A 360 34.17 19.78 -11.02
CA ARG A 360 33.57 20.23 -9.75
C ARG A 360 32.13 19.77 -9.64
N ALA A 361 31.37 19.86 -10.73
CA ALA A 361 30.00 19.35 -10.78
C ALA A 361 29.97 17.84 -10.45
N TYR A 362 30.87 17.05 -11.05
CA TYR A 362 30.98 15.62 -10.78
C TYR A 362 31.36 15.31 -9.33
N GLN A 363 32.34 16.02 -8.76
CA GLN A 363 32.73 15.86 -7.36
C GLN A 363 31.56 16.14 -6.42
N LEU A 364 30.83 17.23 -6.65
CA LEU A 364 29.68 17.61 -5.83
C LEU A 364 28.53 16.61 -5.96
N ALA A 365 28.25 16.10 -7.17
CA ALA A 365 27.22 15.11 -7.41
C ALA A 365 27.53 13.74 -6.77
N ARG A 366 28.81 13.37 -6.68
CA ARG A 366 29.23 12.08 -6.07
C ARG A 366 28.93 12.00 -4.57
N HIS A 367 28.90 13.11 -3.86
CA HIS A 367 28.56 13.16 -2.44
C HIS A 367 27.05 12.94 -2.15
N GLN A 368 26.21 12.77 -3.18
CA GLN A 368 24.78 12.46 -3.02
C GLN A 368 24.46 10.97 -2.81
N TRP A 369 25.46 10.07 -2.85
CA TRP A 369 25.26 8.60 -2.83
C TRP A 369 25.97 7.92 -1.68
#